data_AF-A0A935ZIR3-F1
#
_entry.id   AF-A0A935ZIR3-F1
#
_cell.length_a   1.000
_cell.length_b   1.000
_cell.length_c   1.000
_cell.angle_alpha   90.00
_cell.angle_beta   90.00
_cell.angle_gamma   90.00
#
_symmetry.space_group_name_H-M   'P 1'
#
loop_
_entity.id
_entity.type
_entity.pdbx_description
1 polymer ?
#
loop_
_entity_poly.entity_id
_entity_poly.type
_entity_poly.pdbx_seq_one_letter_code
_entity_poly.pdbx_strand_id
1 'polypeptide(L)'
;MIGSAVLHAAPVVWGMLSMAPHIEVDLELEFTEVELIDPDTIQGAMPEAPKQAPVVAPPPPEVKPPAPATEPTPEPPKPEPPKPEPPKEPERDLGGQKHSKVDELGPTNSTYFVMLVPKKIRKLSFAEQALDVMAPLPDFEYLITAGGFDALRDFDHIVIASPDLRDWRQTFLAVDYRMSRDEVQRGIERAAAANDESIEWIEENGIIRGNPKPLDGSPDVDNRWFVLLEDHIAVYVRDEFLRHIIAPELGDEKTAGNFVANLVKLRTFAARQPTAGLQVVMKDLRASLKRAKLPFTVPDGIELSAEATEDPELLVRVEFSEIVDAKAFEKFWREDVGKLFDSRIELKLVKGIIYDPVELARKNTDVQMWSRFDAKQAKMILGIIADNNAKYLRKTPEQLAELRRQRQENWLKRNKGKLPPSALGSAGGGDGEPEPEPRPRQRQRQRQRREAERPPAPL
;
A
#
# COMPACT_ATOMS: atom_id res chain seq x y z
N MET A 1 -3.93 18.88 -24.65
CA MET A 1 -3.63 17.46 -24.90
C MET A 1 -3.02 16.92 -23.60
N ILE A 2 -3.67 15.97 -22.91
CA ILE A 2 -3.51 14.51 -23.09
C ILE A 2 -2.17 14.04 -22.48
N GLY A 3 -2.18 13.94 -21.15
CA GLY A 3 -1.11 13.50 -20.25
C GLY A 3 -1.52 13.85 -18.81
N SER A 4 -1.28 13.07 -17.76
CA SER A 4 -1.08 11.61 -17.66
C SER A 4 -2.35 10.96 -17.02
N ALA A 5 -2.44 9.62 -16.90
CA ALA A 5 -3.43 8.89 -16.07
C ALA A 5 -3.15 7.37 -16.11
N VAL A 6 -4.00 6.59 -15.44
CA VAL A 6 -3.92 5.12 -15.28
C VAL A 6 -2.96 4.82 -14.09
N LEU A 7 -1.97 3.93 -13.95
CA LEU A 7 -1.41 2.89 -14.80
C LEU A 7 -1.83 1.47 -14.34
N HIS A 8 -2.38 1.37 -13.13
CA HIS A 8 -3.34 0.37 -12.60
C HIS A 8 -2.90 -1.12 -12.63
N ALA A 9 -2.83 -1.84 -11.50
CA ALA A 9 -3.97 -2.00 -10.59
C ALA A 9 -3.87 -1.27 -9.24
N ALA A 10 -2.68 -1.00 -8.72
CA ALA A 10 -2.52 -0.26 -7.46
C ALA A 10 -3.18 1.15 -7.48
N PRO A 11 -3.11 1.95 -8.56
CA PRO A 11 -3.89 3.18 -8.66
C PRO A 11 -5.36 3.00 -9.09
N VAL A 12 -5.97 1.82 -8.99
CA VAL A 12 -7.45 1.71 -8.90
C VAL A 12 -7.87 2.08 -7.47
N VAL A 13 -7.21 1.47 -6.48
CA VAL A 13 -7.30 1.84 -5.05
C VAL A 13 -6.95 3.32 -4.84
N TRP A 14 -5.75 3.74 -5.28
CA TRP A 14 -5.31 5.14 -5.09
C TRP A 14 -6.07 6.14 -5.96
N GLY A 15 -6.45 5.74 -7.18
CA GLY A 15 -7.24 6.56 -8.10
C GLY A 15 -8.67 6.85 -7.62
N MET A 16 -9.14 6.15 -6.57
CA MET A 16 -10.40 6.50 -5.92
C MET A 16 -10.17 7.38 -4.69
N LEU A 17 -9.16 7.12 -3.86
CA LEU A 17 -8.79 8.02 -2.76
C LEU A 17 -8.44 9.45 -3.22
N SER A 18 -7.82 9.60 -4.39
CA SER A 18 -7.36 10.90 -4.91
C SER A 18 -8.40 11.66 -5.76
N MET A 19 -9.54 11.06 -6.09
CA MET A 19 -10.54 11.63 -7.03
C MET A 19 -11.73 12.32 -6.35
N ALA A 20 -11.48 13.25 -5.44
CA ALA A 20 -12.44 14.27 -5.03
C ALA A 20 -11.78 15.67 -5.03
N PRO A 21 -12.35 16.70 -5.67
CA PRO A 21 -11.51 17.53 -6.56
C PRO A 21 -11.21 18.96 -6.06
N HIS A 22 -10.31 19.61 -6.82
CA HIS A 22 -9.81 21.01 -6.74
C HIS A 22 -8.54 21.24 -5.90
N ILE A 23 -7.38 20.93 -6.50
CA ILE A 23 -6.16 21.72 -6.37
C ILE A 23 -5.65 21.98 -7.80
N GLU A 24 -5.43 23.24 -8.15
CA GLU A 24 -4.77 23.63 -9.41
C GLU A 24 -3.25 23.51 -9.24
N VAL A 25 -2.58 22.88 -10.20
CA VAL A 25 -1.13 22.64 -10.19
C VAL A 25 -0.60 22.75 -11.62
N ASP A 26 0.15 23.81 -11.92
CA ASP A 26 1.02 23.83 -13.09
C ASP A 26 2.19 22.87 -12.88
N LEU A 27 2.59 22.18 -13.95
CA LEU A 27 3.64 21.16 -13.95
C LEU A 27 4.72 21.51 -14.99
N GLU A 28 5.61 22.43 -14.61
CA GLU A 28 6.90 22.57 -15.29
C GLU A 28 7.83 21.44 -14.82
N LEU A 29 8.21 20.56 -15.76
CA LEU A 29 9.18 19.48 -15.54
C LEU A 29 10.55 19.95 -16.02
N GLU A 30 11.27 20.66 -15.15
CA GLU A 30 12.68 20.99 -15.38
C GLU A 30 13.52 19.73 -15.13
N PHE A 31 13.90 19.06 -16.22
CA PHE A 31 14.77 17.87 -16.16
C PHE A 31 16.22 18.31 -15.96
N THR A 32 16.80 17.99 -14.80
CA THR A 32 18.25 17.96 -14.64
C THR A 32 18.83 16.89 -15.58
N GLU A 33 19.86 17.25 -16.35
CA GLU A 33 20.41 16.37 -17.38
C GLU A 33 20.98 15.07 -16.78
N VAL A 34 20.42 13.94 -17.21
CA VAL A 34 21.04 12.62 -17.06
C VAL A 34 21.64 12.27 -18.41
N GLU A 35 22.97 12.21 -18.50
CA GLU A 35 23.66 11.82 -19.74
C GLU A 35 23.17 10.44 -20.21
N LEU A 36 22.51 10.37 -21.37
CA LEU A 36 22.21 9.11 -22.02
C LEU A 36 23.51 8.53 -22.57
N ILE A 37 23.92 7.38 -22.02
CA ILE A 37 24.99 6.56 -22.58
C ILE A 37 24.54 6.09 -23.98
N ASP A 38 25.36 6.38 -24.99
CA ASP A 38 25.07 6.07 -26.39
C ASP A 38 24.92 4.54 -26.60
N PRO A 39 23.76 4.05 -27.08
CA PRO A 39 23.51 2.61 -27.23
C PRO A 39 24.42 1.91 -28.23
N ASP A 40 25.04 2.64 -29.18
CA ASP A 40 25.93 2.03 -30.19
C ASP A 40 27.28 1.60 -29.59
N THR A 41 27.61 2.00 -28.36
CA THR A 41 28.91 1.71 -27.70
C THR A 41 29.11 0.23 -27.31
N ILE A 42 28.09 -0.64 -27.42
CA ILE A 42 28.10 -1.99 -26.83
C ILE A 42 28.18 -3.14 -27.86
N GLN A 43 27.92 -2.91 -29.16
CA GLN A 43 27.89 -4.00 -30.17
C GLN A 43 29.11 -4.02 -31.11
N GLY A 44 30.09 -4.84 -30.78
CA GLY A 44 31.30 -5.05 -31.59
C GLY A 44 31.07 -5.89 -32.86
N ALA A 45 31.30 -5.26 -34.02
CA ALA A 45 31.68 -5.82 -35.33
C ALA A 45 31.23 -7.25 -35.74
N MET A 46 30.39 -7.31 -36.78
CA MET A 46 30.23 -8.51 -37.62
C MET A 46 31.42 -8.71 -38.57
N PRO A 47 31.75 -9.97 -38.93
CA PRO A 47 32.29 -10.31 -40.24
C PRO A 47 31.22 -10.88 -41.19
N GLU A 48 31.44 -10.75 -42.51
CA GLU A 48 30.49 -11.15 -43.55
C GLU A 48 30.43 -12.67 -43.84
N ALA A 49 29.38 -13.10 -44.54
CA ALA A 49 29.14 -14.47 -44.97
C ALA A 49 29.55 -14.74 -46.44
N PRO A 50 29.77 -16.01 -46.84
CA PRO A 50 29.71 -16.45 -48.23
C PRO A 50 28.41 -17.19 -48.58
N LYS A 51 28.00 -17.12 -49.86
CA LYS A 51 26.77 -17.73 -50.43
C LYS A 51 27.03 -19.07 -51.11
N GLN A 52 26.06 -20.00 -51.05
CA GLN A 52 25.64 -21.04 -52.03
C GLN A 52 24.78 -22.11 -51.31
N ALA A 53 23.90 -22.92 -51.92
CA ALA A 53 23.21 -22.95 -53.22
C ALA A 53 21.96 -23.86 -53.07
N PRO A 54 20.92 -23.80 -53.93
CA PRO A 54 19.69 -24.57 -53.74
C PRO A 54 19.84 -26.07 -54.08
N VAL A 55 19.18 -26.94 -53.32
CA VAL A 55 19.11 -28.40 -53.55
C VAL A 55 17.66 -28.83 -53.78
N VAL A 56 17.46 -29.74 -54.75
CA VAL A 56 16.15 -30.18 -55.26
C VAL A 56 15.63 -31.43 -54.52
N ALA A 57 14.32 -31.52 -54.30
CA ALA A 57 13.67 -32.67 -53.68
C ALA A 57 13.35 -33.81 -54.69
N PRO A 58 13.63 -35.08 -54.35
CA PRO A 58 13.14 -36.25 -55.12
C PRO A 58 11.67 -36.62 -54.84
N PRO A 59 11.00 -37.39 -55.72
CA PRO A 59 9.56 -37.68 -55.67
C PRO A 59 9.18 -38.91 -54.79
N PRO A 60 7.88 -39.07 -54.45
CA PRO A 60 7.37 -40.24 -53.71
C PRO A 60 7.20 -41.49 -54.59
N PRO A 61 7.34 -42.72 -54.03
CA PRO A 61 7.07 -43.97 -54.74
C PRO A 61 5.58 -44.38 -54.73
N GLU A 62 5.15 -45.09 -55.78
CA GLU A 62 3.75 -45.49 -56.02
C GLU A 62 3.32 -46.83 -55.37
N VAL A 63 2.02 -47.09 -55.44
CA VAL A 63 1.30 -48.23 -54.84
C VAL A 63 1.36 -49.50 -55.71
N LYS A 64 1.34 -50.69 -55.09
CA LYS A 64 0.93 -51.96 -55.72
C LYS A 64 -0.07 -52.74 -54.85
N PRO A 65 -1.27 -53.06 -55.35
CA PRO A 65 -2.21 -54.03 -54.76
C PRO A 65 -2.22 -55.37 -55.56
N PRO A 66 -3.07 -56.37 -55.21
CA PRO A 66 -3.18 -57.02 -53.92
C PRO A 66 -3.17 -58.57 -54.03
N ALA A 67 -3.16 -59.30 -52.90
CA ALA A 67 -3.53 -60.72 -52.81
C ALA A 67 -4.18 -61.02 -51.44
N PRO A 68 -5.04 -62.05 -51.28
CA PRO A 68 -6.16 -61.94 -50.34
C PRO A 68 -6.14 -62.84 -49.08
N ALA A 69 -7.00 -62.43 -48.15
CA ALA A 69 -7.73 -63.25 -47.18
C ALA A 69 -6.96 -64.03 -46.09
N THR A 70 -7.01 -63.50 -44.88
CA THR A 70 -7.31 -64.30 -43.68
C THR A 70 -8.14 -63.45 -42.74
N GLU A 71 -9.28 -63.96 -42.26
CA GLU A 71 -10.11 -63.25 -41.28
C GLU A 71 -9.66 -63.61 -39.85
N PRO A 72 -9.46 -62.62 -38.98
CA PRO A 72 -9.57 -62.81 -37.54
C PRO A 72 -10.70 -61.96 -36.95
N THR A 73 -11.56 -62.64 -36.20
CA THR A 73 -12.46 -62.20 -35.12
C THR A 73 -12.42 -60.71 -34.71
N PRO A 74 -13.58 -60.02 -34.61
CA PRO A 74 -13.62 -58.63 -34.14
C PRO A 74 -13.19 -58.52 -32.67
N GLU A 75 -12.22 -57.65 -32.39
CA GLU A 75 -11.90 -57.21 -31.02
C GLU A 75 -13.04 -56.34 -30.44
N PRO A 76 -13.28 -56.38 -29.12
CA PRO A 76 -14.23 -55.47 -28.48
C PRO A 76 -13.77 -54.00 -28.61
N PRO A 77 -14.70 -53.03 -28.64
CA PRO A 77 -14.34 -51.63 -28.83
C PRO A 77 -13.40 -51.13 -27.72
N LYS A 78 -12.22 -50.68 -28.15
CA LYS A 78 -11.20 -50.06 -27.30
C LYS A 78 -11.83 -48.84 -26.59
N PRO A 79 -11.69 -48.69 -25.26
CA PRO A 79 -12.22 -47.53 -24.55
C PRO A 79 -11.72 -46.22 -25.17
N GLU A 80 -12.60 -45.23 -25.29
CA GLU A 80 -12.17 -43.87 -25.65
C GLU A 80 -11.10 -43.42 -24.64
N PRO A 81 -10.00 -42.81 -25.09
CA PRO A 81 -9.02 -42.25 -24.17
C PRO A 81 -9.73 -41.21 -23.29
N PRO A 82 -9.49 -41.18 -21.96
CA PRO A 82 -10.14 -40.23 -21.09
C PRO A 82 -9.87 -38.81 -21.61
N LYS A 83 -10.91 -37.98 -21.71
CA LYS A 83 -10.75 -36.57 -22.06
C LYS A 83 -9.66 -35.98 -21.17
N PRO A 84 -8.67 -35.27 -21.73
CA PRO A 84 -7.67 -34.58 -20.92
C PRO A 84 -8.40 -33.74 -19.87
N GLU A 85 -8.04 -33.94 -18.59
CA GLU A 85 -8.49 -33.03 -17.54
C GLU A 85 -8.07 -31.62 -17.95
N PRO A 86 -8.94 -30.60 -17.82
CA PRO A 86 -8.53 -29.23 -18.10
C PRO A 86 -7.32 -28.92 -17.23
N PRO A 87 -6.26 -28.30 -17.78
CA PRO A 87 -5.03 -28.06 -17.03
C PRO A 87 -5.38 -27.29 -15.77
N LYS A 88 -4.92 -27.78 -14.61
CA LYS A 88 -5.12 -27.08 -13.34
C LYS A 88 -4.68 -25.63 -13.51
N GLU A 89 -5.59 -24.71 -13.23
CA GLU A 89 -5.23 -23.30 -13.06
C GLU A 89 -4.09 -23.21 -12.04
N PRO A 90 -3.10 -22.33 -12.23
CA PRO A 90 -1.98 -22.20 -11.32
C PRO A 90 -2.51 -21.94 -9.90
N GLU A 91 -1.93 -22.63 -8.91
CA GLU A 91 -2.36 -22.51 -7.51
C GLU A 91 -2.05 -21.08 -7.02
N ARG A 92 -3.09 -20.37 -6.59
CA ARG A 92 -3.15 -18.90 -6.48
C ARG A 92 -3.30 -18.47 -5.03
N ASP A 93 -2.18 -18.19 -4.38
CA ASP A 93 -2.05 -18.10 -2.92
C ASP A 93 -2.70 -16.86 -2.27
N LEU A 94 -3.00 -15.79 -3.04
CA LEU A 94 -3.74 -14.62 -2.55
C LEU A 94 -5.25 -14.86 -2.28
N GLY A 95 -5.61 -16.09 -1.90
CA GLY A 95 -6.92 -16.41 -1.34
C GLY A 95 -8.06 -16.54 -2.34
N GLY A 96 -7.79 -16.48 -3.66
CA GLY A 96 -8.70 -16.88 -4.74
C GLY A 96 -10.12 -16.28 -4.66
N GLN A 97 -11.04 -17.03 -4.04
CA GLN A 97 -12.46 -16.68 -3.90
C GLN A 97 -12.82 -15.99 -2.57
N LYS A 98 -11.89 -15.86 -1.61
CA LYS A 98 -12.16 -15.32 -0.27
C LYS A 98 -11.71 -13.87 -0.15
N HIS A 99 -12.64 -13.00 0.28
CA HIS A 99 -12.35 -11.64 0.69
C HIS A 99 -11.43 -11.58 1.91
N SER A 100 -10.55 -10.58 1.92
CA SER A 100 -9.91 -10.07 3.11
C SER A 100 -10.95 -9.73 4.19
N LYS A 101 -10.49 -9.73 5.44
CA LYS A 101 -11.29 -9.38 6.62
C LYS A 101 -10.65 -8.26 7.43
N VAL A 102 -9.76 -7.47 6.82
CA VAL A 102 -9.02 -6.38 7.47
C VAL A 102 -9.95 -5.24 7.92
N ASP A 103 -11.14 -5.16 7.35
CA ASP A 103 -12.26 -4.33 7.82
C ASP A 103 -12.80 -4.73 9.21
N GLU A 104 -12.61 -5.97 9.66
CA GLU A 104 -12.99 -6.41 11.02
C GLU A 104 -12.00 -5.93 12.11
N LEU A 105 -10.87 -5.28 11.74
CA LEU A 105 -9.80 -4.87 12.65
C LEU A 105 -9.84 -3.37 13.04
N GLY A 106 -10.60 -2.54 12.34
CA GLY A 106 -10.70 -1.10 12.61
C GLY A 106 -12.04 -0.68 13.25
N PRO A 107 -12.18 0.59 13.66
CA PRO A 107 -13.46 1.14 14.12
C PRO A 107 -14.56 1.01 13.05
N THR A 108 -15.77 0.65 13.47
CA THR A 108 -16.89 0.27 12.58
C THR A 108 -17.41 1.36 11.65
N ASN A 109 -17.00 2.61 11.86
CA ASN A 109 -17.31 3.76 11.00
C ASN A 109 -16.22 4.05 9.96
N SER A 110 -15.14 3.25 9.90
CA SER A 110 -14.05 3.45 8.95
C SER A 110 -14.44 2.97 7.55
N THR A 111 -14.10 3.75 6.54
CA THR A 111 -14.33 3.44 5.11
C THR A 111 -13.06 2.94 4.43
N TYR A 112 -11.89 3.18 5.03
CA TYR A 112 -10.60 2.72 4.58
C TYR A 112 -9.88 1.92 5.67
N PHE A 113 -9.27 0.80 5.28
CA PHE A 113 -8.48 -0.07 6.15
C PHE A 113 -7.22 -0.57 5.41
N VAL A 114 -6.12 -0.71 6.14
CA VAL A 114 -4.86 -1.30 5.68
C VAL A 114 -4.36 -2.27 6.74
N MET A 115 -3.84 -3.40 6.30
CA MET A 115 -2.99 -4.27 7.11
C MET A 115 -1.67 -4.48 6.38
N LEU A 116 -0.58 -4.04 7.01
CA LEU A 116 0.78 -4.34 6.63
C LEU A 116 1.33 -5.43 7.54
N VAL A 117 2.21 -6.25 6.99
CA VAL A 117 2.87 -7.34 7.71
C VAL A 117 4.40 -7.18 7.62
N PRO A 118 5.00 -6.18 8.30
CA PRO A 118 6.42 -5.86 8.15
C PRO A 118 7.37 -7.01 8.44
N LYS A 119 6.96 -8.00 9.26
CA LYS A 119 7.75 -9.23 9.49
C LYS A 119 8.05 -10.06 8.24
N LYS A 120 7.22 -9.92 7.20
CA LYS A 120 7.45 -10.49 5.87
C LYS A 120 8.20 -9.47 5.00
N ILE A 121 7.68 -8.23 4.89
CA ILE A 121 8.21 -7.17 4.02
C ILE A 121 9.71 -6.90 4.26
N ARG A 122 10.17 -6.90 5.53
CA ARG A 122 11.57 -6.60 5.91
C ARG A 122 12.63 -7.58 5.41
N LYS A 123 12.23 -8.63 4.70
CA LYS A 123 13.12 -9.60 4.04
C LYS A 123 13.36 -9.29 2.56
N LEU A 124 12.57 -8.38 1.99
CA LEU A 124 12.51 -8.14 0.54
C LEU A 124 13.60 -7.15 0.09
N SER A 125 14.13 -7.35 -1.12
CA SER A 125 15.13 -6.48 -1.75
C SER A 125 14.67 -5.02 -1.93
N PHE A 126 13.35 -4.78 -1.90
CA PHE A 126 12.69 -3.49 -2.03
C PHE A 126 11.96 -3.01 -0.75
N ALA A 127 12.31 -3.56 0.42
CA ALA A 127 11.62 -3.26 1.68
C ALA A 127 11.64 -1.76 2.08
N GLU A 128 12.74 -1.04 1.82
CA GLU A 128 12.83 0.40 2.09
C GLU A 128 11.90 1.21 1.18
N GLN A 129 11.71 0.82 -0.08
CA GLN A 129 10.75 1.48 -0.99
C GLN A 129 9.30 1.30 -0.52
N ALA A 130 8.98 0.18 0.15
CA ALA A 130 7.69 0.01 0.81
C ALA A 130 7.51 0.92 2.05
N LEU A 131 8.60 1.37 2.69
CA LEU A 131 8.53 2.42 3.72
C LEU A 131 8.40 3.82 3.12
N ASP A 132 9.06 4.11 2.01
CA ASP A 132 9.03 5.43 1.37
C ASP A 132 7.62 5.82 0.89
N VAL A 133 6.77 4.83 0.55
CA VAL A 133 5.33 5.02 0.31
C VAL A 133 4.60 5.64 1.52
N MET A 134 5.01 5.29 2.75
CA MET A 134 4.41 5.80 3.99
C MET A 134 5.16 6.99 4.60
N ALA A 135 6.43 7.21 4.24
CA ALA A 135 7.29 8.24 4.82
C ALA A 135 6.70 9.66 4.85
N PRO A 136 5.88 10.13 3.88
CA PRO A 136 5.24 11.43 3.93
C PRO A 136 4.07 11.57 4.93
N LEU A 137 3.54 10.47 5.48
CA LEU A 137 2.31 10.49 6.30
C LEU A 137 2.56 11.13 7.68
N PRO A 138 1.67 12.02 8.19
CA PRO A 138 1.90 12.75 9.44
C PRO A 138 2.20 11.88 10.66
N ASP A 139 1.49 10.76 10.84
CA ASP A 139 1.71 9.85 11.97
C ASP A 139 2.95 8.96 11.78
N PHE A 140 3.38 8.73 10.53
CA PHE A 140 4.64 8.04 10.24
C PHE A 140 5.83 8.96 10.54
N GLU A 141 5.77 10.25 10.17
CA GLU A 141 6.80 11.22 10.54
C GLU A 141 6.87 11.42 12.06
N TYR A 142 5.71 11.49 12.74
CA TYR A 142 5.63 11.58 14.20
C TYR A 142 6.25 10.34 14.90
N LEU A 143 5.83 9.13 14.55
CA LEU A 143 6.31 7.92 15.25
C LEU A 143 7.69 7.43 14.77
N ILE A 144 7.87 7.26 13.46
CA ILE A 144 9.05 6.61 12.89
C ILE A 144 10.22 7.58 12.86
N THR A 145 10.01 8.83 12.42
CA THR A 145 11.10 9.82 12.35
C THR A 145 11.36 10.49 13.71
N ALA A 146 10.34 11.06 14.36
CA ALA A 146 10.55 11.81 15.61
C ALA A 146 10.64 10.91 16.86
N GLY A 147 9.80 9.86 16.96
CA GLY A 147 9.96 8.83 18.00
C GLY A 147 11.16 7.90 17.78
N GLY A 148 11.64 7.79 16.54
CA GLY A 148 12.78 6.96 16.14
C GLY A 148 12.47 5.47 15.98
N PHE A 149 11.19 5.08 15.92
CA PHE A 149 10.80 3.71 15.63
C PHE A 149 11.25 3.27 14.23
N ASP A 150 11.36 1.96 14.02
CA ASP A 150 11.67 1.33 12.75
C ASP A 150 10.47 0.50 12.32
N ALA A 151 9.73 0.99 11.33
CA ALA A 151 8.47 0.37 10.89
C ALA A 151 8.61 -1.06 10.33
N LEU A 152 9.83 -1.50 9.99
CA LEU A 152 10.13 -2.87 9.57
C LEU A 152 10.64 -3.75 10.73
N ARG A 153 11.51 -3.20 11.58
CA ARG A 153 12.28 -3.97 12.57
C ARG A 153 11.63 -4.00 13.96
N ASP A 154 10.84 -2.99 14.32
CA ASP A 154 10.18 -2.88 15.63
C ASP A 154 8.78 -3.51 15.66
N PHE A 155 8.09 -3.54 14.51
CA PHE A 155 6.73 -4.07 14.39
C PHE A 155 6.71 -5.35 13.54
N ASP A 156 5.86 -6.31 13.90
CA ASP A 156 5.60 -7.49 13.09
C ASP A 156 4.34 -7.36 12.21
N HIS A 157 3.41 -6.49 12.62
CA HIS A 157 2.19 -6.10 11.90
C HIS A 157 1.83 -4.64 12.19
N ILE A 158 1.19 -3.97 11.23
CA ILE A 158 0.62 -2.62 11.38
C ILE A 158 -0.78 -2.62 10.75
N VAL A 159 -1.77 -2.09 11.46
CA VAL A 159 -3.13 -1.84 10.96
C VAL A 159 -3.41 -0.34 10.99
N ILE A 160 -3.93 0.19 9.89
CA ILE A 160 -4.37 1.58 9.75
C ILE A 160 -5.84 1.55 9.33
N ALA A 161 -6.69 2.37 9.95
CA ALA A 161 -8.08 2.55 9.51
C ALA A 161 -8.50 4.02 9.63
N SER A 162 -9.40 4.49 8.77
CA SER A 162 -9.97 5.84 8.87
C SER A 162 -11.34 5.95 8.20
N PRO A 163 -12.26 6.81 8.70
CA PRO A 163 -13.42 7.28 7.96
C PRO A 163 -13.08 8.34 6.88
N ASP A 164 -11.93 9.01 6.99
CA ASP A 164 -11.46 10.02 6.03
C ASP A 164 -9.92 10.08 6.01
N LEU A 165 -9.30 9.71 4.88
CA LEU A 165 -7.83 9.76 4.74
C LEU A 165 -7.24 11.16 4.62
N ARG A 166 -8.07 12.19 4.40
CA ARG A 166 -7.61 13.58 4.29
C ARG A 166 -7.40 14.21 5.66
N ASP A 167 -7.98 13.63 6.70
CA ASP A 167 -7.87 14.09 8.08
C ASP A 167 -7.15 13.04 8.93
N TRP A 168 -5.82 13.19 9.04
CA TRP A 168 -4.93 12.29 9.76
C TRP A 168 -5.33 12.07 11.24
N ARG A 169 -6.05 13.01 11.85
CA ARG A 169 -6.57 12.91 13.23
C ARG A 169 -7.71 11.89 13.37
N GLN A 170 -8.28 11.46 12.25
CA GLN A 170 -9.29 10.39 12.20
C GLN A 170 -8.67 9.01 11.97
N THR A 171 -7.36 8.95 11.75
CA THR A 171 -6.60 7.71 11.64
C THR A 171 -6.59 6.97 12.98
N PHE A 172 -7.18 5.79 12.97
CA PHE A 172 -6.89 4.70 13.87
C PHE A 172 -5.62 3.98 13.41
N LEU A 173 -4.70 3.74 14.33
CA LEU A 173 -3.47 2.97 14.09
C LEU A 173 -3.32 1.91 15.19
N ALA A 174 -2.95 0.69 14.82
CA ALA A 174 -2.56 -0.35 15.77
C ALA A 174 -1.33 -1.11 15.28
N VAL A 175 -0.44 -1.50 16.20
CA VAL A 175 0.81 -2.20 15.88
C VAL A 175 1.07 -3.36 16.83
N ASP A 176 1.61 -4.46 16.28
CA ASP A 176 2.11 -5.61 17.03
C ASP A 176 3.63 -5.47 17.16
N TYR A 177 4.12 -5.13 18.36
CA TYR A 177 5.49 -4.64 18.58
C TYR A 177 6.42 -5.65 19.25
N ARG A 178 7.72 -5.51 19.01
CA ARG A 178 8.76 -6.51 19.37
C ARG A 178 9.63 -6.11 20.56
N MET A 179 9.40 -4.93 21.13
CA MET A 179 10.16 -4.33 22.25
C MET A 179 9.36 -4.34 23.57
N SER A 180 9.91 -3.81 24.68
CA SER A 180 9.15 -3.66 25.94
C SER A 180 8.16 -2.50 25.90
N ARG A 181 7.15 -2.49 26.80
CA ARG A 181 6.17 -1.39 26.92
C ARG A 181 6.88 -0.04 27.11
N ASP A 182 7.87 0.01 27.99
CA ASP A 182 8.63 1.21 28.30
C ASP A 182 9.64 1.61 27.19
N GLU A 183 10.03 0.70 26.28
CA GLU A 183 10.71 1.08 25.03
C GLU A 183 9.74 1.75 24.04
N VAL A 184 8.46 1.36 24.02
CA VAL A 184 7.40 2.05 23.26
C VAL A 184 7.07 3.40 23.89
N GLN A 185 6.88 3.47 25.22
CA GLN A 185 6.61 4.75 25.92
C GLN A 185 7.71 5.78 25.64
N ARG A 186 8.99 5.41 25.80
CA ARG A 186 10.12 6.31 25.49
C ARG A 186 10.17 6.75 24.03
N GLY A 187 9.65 5.96 23.09
CA GLY A 187 9.50 6.38 21.69
C GLY A 187 8.38 7.39 21.48
N ILE A 188 7.25 7.21 22.15
CA ILE A 188 6.12 8.15 22.12
C ILE A 188 6.46 9.46 22.84
N GLU A 189 7.17 9.40 23.97
CA GLU A 189 7.70 10.56 24.70
C GLU A 189 8.64 11.41 23.84
N ARG A 190 9.57 10.77 23.10
CA ARG A 190 10.44 11.49 22.15
C ARG A 190 9.66 12.09 20.99
N ALA A 191 8.65 11.38 20.47
CA ALA A 191 7.78 11.91 19.42
C ALA A 191 7.02 13.15 19.88
N ALA A 192 6.47 13.12 21.10
CA ALA A 192 5.78 14.23 21.73
C ALA A 192 6.73 15.43 21.95
N ALA A 193 7.84 15.22 22.65
CA ALA A 193 8.82 16.26 22.95
C ALA A 193 9.39 16.93 21.68
N ALA A 194 9.58 16.16 20.60
CA ALA A 194 10.03 16.68 19.30
C ALA A 194 8.95 17.44 18.50
N ASN A 195 7.73 17.58 19.01
CA ASN A 195 6.61 18.36 18.46
C ASN A 195 6.04 19.38 19.47
N ASP A 196 6.80 19.72 20.51
CA ASP A 196 6.40 20.58 21.65
C ASP A 196 5.18 20.05 22.42
N GLU A 197 5.11 18.73 22.60
CA GLU A 197 4.06 18.04 23.34
C GLU A 197 4.62 17.32 24.59
N SER A 198 3.86 17.30 25.68
CA SER A 198 4.05 16.40 26.82
C SER A 198 3.02 15.29 26.79
N ILE A 199 3.39 14.09 27.25
CA ILE A 199 2.46 12.99 27.49
C ILE A 199 2.49 12.59 28.96
N GLU A 200 1.31 12.51 29.58
CA GLU A 200 1.13 11.93 30.91
C GLU A 200 0.64 10.49 30.74
N TRP A 201 1.23 9.56 31.49
CA TRP A 201 0.87 8.13 31.45
C TRP A 201 -0.01 7.76 32.63
N ILE A 202 -1.15 7.15 32.33
CA ILE A 202 -2.08 6.55 33.28
C ILE A 202 -1.96 5.03 33.13
N GLU A 203 -1.69 4.32 34.23
CA GLU A 203 -1.62 2.86 34.26
C GLU A 203 -2.75 2.29 35.13
N GLU A 204 -3.67 1.56 34.49
CA GLU A 204 -4.88 1.01 35.10
C GLU A 204 -5.14 -0.39 34.55
N ASN A 205 -5.33 -1.39 35.41
CA ASN A 205 -5.66 -2.77 35.02
C ASN A 205 -4.70 -3.40 33.97
N GLY A 206 -3.41 -3.07 34.03
CA GLY A 206 -2.38 -3.54 33.07
C GLY A 206 -2.35 -2.77 31.74
N ILE A 207 -3.32 -1.88 31.50
CA ILE A 207 -3.35 -0.98 30.35
C ILE A 207 -2.59 0.30 30.70
N ILE A 208 -1.63 0.69 29.87
CA ILE A 208 -0.93 1.98 29.98
C ILE A 208 -1.45 2.90 28.88
N ARG A 209 -1.97 4.07 29.22
CA ARG A 209 -2.57 5.03 28.27
C ARG A 209 -2.08 6.45 28.49
N GLY A 210 -1.94 7.22 27.41
CA GLY A 210 -1.54 8.63 27.47
C GLY A 210 -1.87 9.36 26.17
N ASN A 211 -2.20 10.64 26.25
CA ASN A 211 -2.50 11.50 25.11
C ASN A 211 -1.52 12.67 25.09
N PRO A 212 -0.79 12.93 23.99
CA PRO A 212 0.09 14.09 23.88
C PRO A 212 -0.72 15.38 23.95
N LYS A 213 -0.28 16.33 24.79
CA LYS A 213 -0.86 17.68 24.92
C LYS A 213 0.19 18.75 24.56
N PRO A 214 -0.20 19.87 23.92
CA PRO A 214 0.70 20.98 23.64
C PRO A 214 1.31 21.58 24.92
N LEU A 215 2.63 21.78 24.94
CA LEU A 215 3.34 22.44 26.04
C LEU A 215 3.07 23.95 26.11
N ASP A 216 2.71 24.57 24.98
CA ASP A 216 2.43 26.01 24.86
C ASP A 216 1.03 26.43 25.35
N GLY A 217 0.22 25.47 25.81
CA GLY A 217 -1.17 25.70 26.21
C GLY A 217 -2.12 26.01 25.05
N SER A 218 -1.70 25.81 23.80
CA SER A 218 -2.60 25.92 22.64
C SER A 218 -3.72 24.87 22.69
N PRO A 219 -4.84 25.09 21.98
CA PRO A 219 -5.92 24.11 21.93
C PRO A 219 -5.41 22.75 21.41
N ASP A 220 -5.71 21.69 22.15
CA ASP A 220 -5.46 20.34 21.65
C ASP A 220 -6.41 20.04 20.48
N VAL A 221 -5.80 19.82 19.32
CA VAL A 221 -6.47 19.52 18.05
C VAL A 221 -6.32 18.05 17.64
N ASP A 222 -5.61 17.22 18.41
CA ASP A 222 -5.46 15.78 18.17
C ASP A 222 -5.80 14.97 19.43
N ASN A 223 -7.10 14.73 19.64
CA ASN A 223 -7.66 14.04 20.81
C ASN A 223 -7.36 12.51 20.85
N ARG A 224 -6.25 12.07 20.25
CA ARG A 224 -5.88 10.66 20.15
C ARG A 224 -4.99 10.23 21.31
N TRP A 225 -5.39 9.14 21.93
CA TRP A 225 -4.66 8.45 22.98
C TRP A 225 -3.80 7.34 22.39
N PHE A 226 -2.56 7.27 22.87
CA PHE A 226 -1.79 6.04 22.83
C PHE A 226 -2.29 5.11 23.94
N VAL A 227 -2.46 3.83 23.61
CA VAL A 227 -2.87 2.78 24.54
C VAL A 227 -2.00 1.56 24.29
N LEU A 228 -1.29 1.11 25.33
CA LEU A 228 -0.41 -0.06 25.31
C LEU A 228 -1.11 -1.19 26.08
N LEU A 229 -1.33 -2.31 25.38
CA LEU A 229 -1.99 -3.50 25.89
C LEU A 229 -0.95 -4.58 26.21
N GLU A 230 -1.35 -5.57 27.02
CA GLU A 230 -0.41 -6.53 27.60
C GLU A 230 0.27 -7.43 26.55
N ASP A 231 -0.47 -7.84 25.51
CA ASP A 231 -0.05 -8.78 24.46
C ASP A 231 0.97 -8.25 23.43
N HIS A 232 1.68 -7.16 23.75
CA HIS A 232 2.51 -6.36 22.83
C HIS A 232 1.71 -5.72 21.67
N ILE A 233 0.48 -5.28 21.94
CA ILE A 233 -0.32 -4.48 21.01
C ILE A 233 -0.32 -3.03 21.50
N ALA A 234 0.07 -2.09 20.63
CA ALA A 234 -0.08 -0.66 20.86
C ALA A 234 -1.11 -0.07 19.89
N VAL A 235 -1.91 0.86 20.37
CA VAL A 235 -3.02 1.50 19.64
C VAL A 235 -2.88 3.02 19.75
N TYR A 236 -3.22 3.75 18.68
CA TYR A 236 -3.31 5.20 18.65
C TYR A 236 -4.63 5.62 18.01
N VAL A 237 -5.51 6.25 18.80
CA VAL A 237 -6.96 6.26 18.54
C VAL A 237 -7.68 7.39 19.26
N ARG A 238 -8.77 7.93 18.68
CA ARG A 238 -9.53 9.05 19.25
C ARG A 238 -10.24 8.67 20.56
N ASP A 239 -10.37 9.67 21.44
CA ASP A 239 -10.98 9.60 22.77
C ASP A 239 -12.33 8.84 22.85
N GLU A 240 -13.24 9.02 21.89
CA GLU A 240 -14.57 8.40 21.96
C GLU A 240 -14.57 6.86 21.83
N PHE A 241 -13.45 6.30 21.35
CA PHE A 241 -13.18 4.87 21.29
C PHE A 241 -12.40 4.34 22.51
N LEU A 242 -11.75 5.20 23.30
CA LEU A 242 -10.92 4.79 24.44
C LEU A 242 -11.72 3.97 25.45
N ARG A 243 -12.97 4.40 25.74
CA ARG A 243 -13.92 3.68 26.59
C ARG A 243 -14.18 2.22 26.17
N HIS A 244 -14.08 1.94 24.87
CA HIS A 244 -14.27 0.59 24.31
C HIS A 244 -13.01 -0.29 24.39
N ILE A 245 -11.86 0.31 24.74
CA ILE A 245 -10.59 -0.38 24.98
C ILE A 245 -10.37 -0.65 26.48
N ILE A 246 -10.77 0.29 27.35
CA ILE A 246 -10.53 0.20 28.80
C ILE A 246 -11.68 -0.45 29.60
N ALA A 247 -12.84 -0.70 28.99
CA ALA A 247 -13.95 -1.37 29.66
C ALA A 247 -13.63 -2.86 29.90
N PRO A 248 -13.69 -3.37 31.14
CA PRO A 248 -13.30 -4.75 31.46
C PRO A 248 -14.29 -5.81 30.94
N GLU A 249 -15.56 -5.42 30.73
CA GLU A 249 -16.58 -6.27 30.11
C GLU A 249 -17.31 -5.49 29.02
N LEU A 250 -17.39 -6.09 27.83
CA LEU A 250 -18.32 -5.69 26.77
C LEU A 250 -19.53 -6.62 26.87
N GLY A 251 -20.71 -6.06 27.16
CA GLY A 251 -21.96 -6.79 26.97
C GLY A 251 -22.19 -7.11 25.48
N ASP A 252 -23.17 -7.96 25.17
CA ASP A 252 -23.46 -8.49 23.82
C ASP A 252 -23.88 -7.43 22.76
N GLU A 253 -23.77 -6.14 23.06
CA GLU A 253 -23.98 -5.06 22.10
C GLU A 253 -22.93 -5.12 20.98
N LYS A 254 -23.41 -5.28 19.74
CA LYS A 254 -22.58 -5.43 18.53
C LYS A 254 -21.98 -4.09 18.05
N THR A 255 -21.44 -3.27 18.95
CA THR A 255 -20.87 -1.96 18.63
C THR A 255 -19.42 -1.85 19.11
N ALA A 256 -18.63 -1.00 18.43
CA ALA A 256 -17.26 -0.59 18.78
C ALA A 256 -16.31 -1.65 19.38
N GLY A 257 -16.38 -1.98 20.68
CA GLY A 257 -15.42 -2.84 21.40
C GLY A 257 -15.12 -4.21 20.76
N ASN A 258 -15.98 -4.72 19.88
CA ASN A 258 -15.66 -5.85 18.99
C ASN A 258 -14.36 -5.64 18.18
N PHE A 259 -14.00 -4.42 17.77
CA PHE A 259 -12.72 -4.16 17.10
C PHE A 259 -11.55 -4.39 18.06
N VAL A 260 -11.64 -3.97 19.33
CA VAL A 260 -10.58 -4.16 20.34
C VAL A 260 -10.39 -5.65 20.63
N ALA A 261 -11.49 -6.38 20.81
CA ALA A 261 -11.47 -7.83 20.90
C ALA A 261 -10.92 -8.50 19.63
N ASN A 262 -10.85 -7.81 18.48
CA ASN A 262 -10.20 -8.27 17.25
C ASN A 262 -8.73 -7.79 17.11
N LEU A 263 -8.28 -6.75 17.83
CA LEU A 263 -6.87 -6.33 17.84
C LEU A 263 -5.96 -7.39 18.46
N VAL A 264 -6.38 -8.06 19.52
CA VAL A 264 -5.66 -9.26 20.02
C VAL A 264 -5.69 -10.42 19.02
N LYS A 265 -6.72 -10.48 18.15
CA LYS A 265 -6.80 -11.43 17.03
C LYS A 265 -6.00 -11.00 15.79
N LEU A 266 -5.38 -9.82 15.75
CA LEU A 266 -4.64 -9.29 14.58
C LEU A 266 -3.64 -10.33 14.02
N ARG A 267 -2.96 -11.08 14.90
CA ARG A 267 -2.05 -12.19 14.52
C ARG A 267 -2.78 -13.32 13.77
N THR A 268 -4.02 -13.63 14.16
CA THR A 268 -4.92 -14.58 13.48
C THR A 268 -5.36 -14.07 12.11
N PHE A 269 -5.62 -12.77 11.95
CA PHE A 269 -5.95 -12.19 10.64
C PHE A 269 -4.76 -12.24 9.69
N ALA A 270 -3.54 -11.94 10.17
CA ALA A 270 -2.30 -12.11 9.41
C ALA A 270 -2.02 -13.56 8.98
N ALA A 271 -2.61 -14.55 9.67
CA ALA A 271 -2.52 -15.97 9.34
C ALA A 271 -3.61 -16.46 8.36
N ARG A 272 -4.69 -15.70 8.15
CA ARG A 272 -5.76 -16.03 7.18
C ARG A 272 -5.31 -15.86 5.72
N GLN A 273 -4.34 -14.97 5.46
CA GLN A 273 -3.61 -14.83 4.20
C GLN A 273 -2.10 -14.95 4.46
N PRO A 274 -1.53 -16.17 4.47
CA PRO A 274 -0.18 -16.42 4.99
C PRO A 274 0.93 -15.83 4.11
N THR A 275 0.72 -15.60 2.81
CA THR A 275 1.70 -14.95 1.92
C THR A 275 1.59 -13.41 1.88
N ALA A 276 0.39 -12.86 2.06
CA ALA A 276 0.12 -11.42 1.94
C ALA A 276 1.00 -10.54 2.84
N GLY A 277 1.74 -9.60 2.22
CA GLY A 277 2.51 -8.55 2.89
C GLY A 277 1.68 -7.29 3.16
N LEU A 278 0.76 -7.00 2.25
CA LEU A 278 -0.15 -5.86 2.28
C LEU A 278 -1.58 -6.35 1.98
N GLN A 279 -2.54 -5.84 2.74
CA GLN A 279 -3.97 -5.90 2.44
C GLN A 279 -4.55 -4.49 2.61
N VAL A 280 -5.48 -4.10 1.73
CA VAL A 280 -6.22 -2.82 1.77
C VAL A 280 -7.69 -3.13 1.51
N VAL A 281 -8.60 -2.52 2.27
CA VAL A 281 -10.04 -2.59 2.05
C VAL A 281 -10.62 -1.18 2.01
N MET A 282 -11.48 -0.94 1.05
CA MET A 282 -12.22 0.30 0.82
C MET A 282 -13.70 0.01 0.74
N LYS A 283 -14.51 0.84 1.40
CA LYS A 283 -15.97 0.76 1.43
C LYS A 283 -16.58 2.14 1.21
N ASP A 284 -17.85 2.15 0.83
CA ASP A 284 -18.66 3.36 0.63
C ASP A 284 -17.99 4.38 -0.31
N LEU A 285 -17.23 3.90 -1.30
CA LEU A 285 -16.48 4.75 -2.24
C LEU A 285 -17.43 5.65 -3.04
N ARG A 286 -18.55 5.09 -3.52
CA ARG A 286 -19.67 5.82 -4.15
C ARG A 286 -20.24 6.94 -3.25
N ALA A 287 -20.25 6.76 -1.93
CA ALA A 287 -20.70 7.78 -0.99
C ALA A 287 -19.62 8.85 -0.71
N SER A 288 -18.35 8.45 -0.71
CA SER A 288 -17.18 9.30 -0.46
C SER A 288 -16.82 10.18 -1.68
N LEU A 289 -17.06 9.67 -2.90
CA LEU A 289 -16.54 10.21 -4.16
C LEU A 289 -17.64 10.73 -5.10
N LYS A 290 -18.73 11.25 -4.54
CA LYS A 290 -19.92 11.79 -5.26
C LYS A 290 -19.66 12.87 -6.32
N ARG A 291 -18.41 13.28 -6.53
CA ARG A 291 -17.96 14.30 -7.51
C ARG A 291 -16.87 13.79 -8.48
N ALA A 292 -16.48 12.52 -8.39
CA ALA A 292 -15.49 11.92 -9.29
C ALA A 292 -16.04 11.83 -10.72
N LYS A 293 -15.27 12.33 -11.70
CA LYS A 293 -15.59 12.23 -13.13
C LYS A 293 -14.82 11.06 -13.75
N LEU A 294 -15.33 9.85 -13.54
CA LEU A 294 -14.78 8.62 -14.11
C LEU A 294 -15.53 8.22 -15.40
N PRO A 295 -14.90 7.46 -16.31
CA PRO A 295 -15.56 6.94 -17.53
C PRO A 295 -16.50 5.76 -17.26
N PHE A 296 -16.65 5.35 -16.00
CA PHE A 296 -17.55 4.32 -15.48
C PHE A 296 -18.09 4.79 -14.11
N THR A 297 -19.20 4.22 -13.64
CA THR A 297 -19.79 4.58 -12.34
C THR A 297 -18.85 4.23 -11.18
N VAL A 298 -18.74 5.09 -10.16
CA VAL A 298 -17.92 4.79 -8.97
C VAL A 298 -18.38 3.47 -8.33
N PRO A 299 -17.49 2.50 -8.08
CA PRO A 299 -17.80 1.28 -7.34
C PRO A 299 -18.15 1.59 -5.87
N ASP A 300 -18.62 0.58 -5.17
CA ASP A 300 -19.01 0.69 -3.77
C ASP A 300 -17.85 0.28 -2.86
N GLY A 301 -17.03 -0.70 -3.26
CA GLY A 301 -15.82 -1.12 -2.56
C GLY A 301 -14.64 -1.51 -3.48
N ILE A 302 -13.44 -1.47 -2.91
CA ILE A 302 -12.23 -2.07 -3.50
C ILE A 302 -11.47 -2.83 -2.42
N GLU A 303 -11.04 -4.05 -2.74
CA GLU A 303 -10.09 -4.83 -1.96
C GLU A 303 -8.78 -4.95 -2.75
N LEU A 304 -7.64 -4.87 -2.06
CA LEU A 304 -6.32 -5.19 -2.61
C LEU A 304 -5.57 -6.08 -1.64
N SER A 305 -4.98 -7.17 -2.14
CA SER A 305 -4.02 -8.01 -1.42
C SER A 305 -2.75 -8.13 -2.26
N ALA A 306 -1.57 -8.02 -1.66
CA ALA A 306 -0.28 -8.19 -2.33
C ALA A 306 0.65 -9.05 -1.47
N GLU A 307 1.41 -9.94 -2.12
CA GLU A 307 2.34 -10.83 -1.41
C GLU A 307 3.58 -10.10 -0.88
N ALA A 308 4.21 -10.70 0.15
CA ALA A 308 5.57 -10.35 0.55
C ALA A 308 6.55 -11.42 0.10
N THR A 309 6.72 -11.50 -1.22
CA THR A 309 7.69 -12.32 -1.97
C THR A 309 8.50 -11.40 -2.90
N GLU A 310 9.63 -11.85 -3.44
CA GLU A 310 10.44 -11.03 -4.37
C GLU A 310 9.74 -10.82 -5.73
N ASP A 311 8.92 -11.79 -6.15
CA ASP A 311 8.10 -11.73 -7.37
C ASP A 311 6.59 -11.66 -7.01
N PRO A 312 6.11 -10.57 -6.38
CA PRO A 312 4.81 -10.56 -5.72
C PRO A 312 3.64 -10.74 -6.67
N GLU A 313 2.73 -11.65 -6.31
CA GLU A 313 1.35 -11.60 -6.82
C GLU A 313 0.61 -10.40 -6.19
N LEU A 314 -0.30 -9.83 -6.97
CA LEU A 314 -1.23 -8.76 -6.60
C LEU A 314 -2.64 -9.17 -7.04
N LEU A 315 -3.58 -9.10 -6.11
CA LEU A 315 -5.01 -9.28 -6.36
C LEU A 315 -5.74 -8.00 -5.98
N VAL A 316 -6.44 -7.39 -6.94
CA VAL A 316 -7.41 -6.31 -6.70
C VAL A 316 -8.82 -6.82 -7.04
N ARG A 317 -9.78 -6.57 -6.16
CA ARG A 317 -11.22 -6.82 -6.42
C ARG A 317 -11.97 -5.49 -6.35
N VAL A 318 -12.84 -5.23 -7.32
CA VAL A 318 -13.66 -4.03 -7.41
C VAL A 318 -15.13 -4.44 -7.41
N GLU A 319 -15.89 -3.94 -6.43
CA GLU A 319 -17.28 -4.30 -6.17
C GLU A 319 -18.22 -3.17 -6.64
N PHE A 320 -19.19 -3.48 -7.50
CA PHE A 320 -20.18 -2.53 -8.00
C PHE A 320 -21.60 -2.96 -7.62
N SER A 321 -22.46 -2.03 -7.23
CA SER A 321 -23.91 -2.29 -7.01
C SER A 321 -24.58 -3.02 -8.18
N GLU A 322 -24.16 -2.74 -9.41
CA GLU A 322 -24.84 -3.14 -10.64
C GLU A 322 -23.94 -3.91 -11.61
N ILE A 323 -24.47 -4.99 -12.19
CA ILE A 323 -23.77 -5.80 -13.20
C ILE A 323 -23.44 -4.97 -14.46
N VAL A 324 -24.22 -3.91 -14.72
CA VAL A 324 -23.97 -2.98 -15.83
C VAL A 324 -22.72 -2.12 -15.58
N ASP A 325 -22.55 -1.61 -14.36
CA ASP A 325 -21.36 -0.83 -13.96
C ASP A 325 -20.09 -1.70 -14.05
N ALA A 326 -20.14 -2.91 -13.51
CA ALA A 326 -19.04 -3.87 -13.56
C ALA A 326 -18.64 -4.24 -15.01
N LYS A 327 -19.62 -4.39 -15.92
CA LYS A 327 -19.38 -4.58 -17.36
C LYS A 327 -18.77 -3.34 -18.02
N ALA A 328 -19.20 -2.13 -17.63
CA ALA A 328 -18.63 -0.89 -18.15
C ALA A 328 -17.15 -0.74 -17.74
N PHE A 329 -16.81 -1.08 -16.49
CA PHE A 329 -15.42 -1.11 -16.02
C PHE A 329 -14.59 -2.19 -16.75
N GLU A 330 -15.09 -3.43 -16.86
CA GLU A 330 -14.42 -4.49 -17.63
C GLU A 330 -14.15 -4.05 -19.07
N LYS A 331 -15.13 -3.41 -19.72
CA LYS A 331 -14.98 -2.91 -21.09
C LYS A 331 -13.93 -1.80 -21.17
N PHE A 332 -14.06 -0.76 -20.35
CA PHE A 332 -13.11 0.35 -20.26
C PHE A 332 -11.67 -0.16 -20.08
N TRP A 333 -11.49 -1.17 -19.22
CA TRP A 333 -10.20 -1.81 -19.00
C TRP A 333 -9.66 -2.51 -20.24
N ARG A 334 -10.42 -3.43 -20.83
CA ARG A 334 -9.91 -4.23 -21.97
C ARG A 334 -9.73 -3.40 -23.24
N GLU A 335 -10.58 -2.39 -23.45
CA GLU A 335 -10.61 -1.64 -24.70
C GLU A 335 -9.87 -0.30 -24.63
N ASP A 336 -10.05 0.52 -23.58
CA ASP A 336 -9.67 1.94 -23.61
C ASP A 336 -8.43 2.28 -22.76
N VAL A 337 -8.26 1.62 -21.62
CA VAL A 337 -7.06 1.70 -20.76
C VAL A 337 -5.81 1.41 -21.58
N GLY A 338 -5.80 0.30 -22.35
CA GLY A 338 -4.69 -0.06 -23.24
C GLY A 338 -4.36 0.99 -24.32
N LYS A 339 -5.36 1.69 -24.87
CA LYS A 339 -5.18 2.81 -25.82
C LYS A 339 -4.60 4.05 -25.12
N LEU A 340 -4.94 4.27 -23.85
CA LEU A 340 -4.47 5.43 -23.09
C LEU A 340 -2.97 5.35 -22.83
N PHE A 341 -2.42 4.15 -22.56
CA PHE A 341 -0.98 3.91 -22.55
C PHE A 341 -0.33 4.33 -23.87
N ASP A 342 -0.85 3.84 -25.00
CA ASP A 342 -0.24 4.07 -26.31
C ASP A 342 -0.32 5.55 -26.74
N SER A 343 -1.24 6.33 -26.15
CA SER A 343 -1.45 7.75 -26.47
C SER A 343 -0.39 8.72 -25.90
N ARG A 344 0.45 8.28 -24.95
CA ARG A 344 1.33 9.13 -24.13
C ARG A 344 2.67 8.41 -23.91
N ILE A 345 3.79 9.03 -24.27
CA ILE A 345 5.11 8.35 -24.37
C ILE A 345 5.55 7.80 -23.01
N GLU A 346 5.36 8.60 -21.96
CA GLU A 346 5.72 8.29 -20.57
C GLU A 346 5.00 7.04 -20.06
N LEU A 347 3.78 6.82 -20.56
CA LEU A 347 2.93 5.71 -20.15
C LEU A 347 3.26 4.46 -20.97
N LYS A 348 3.48 4.61 -22.28
CA LYS A 348 3.89 3.53 -23.18
C LYS A 348 5.16 2.81 -22.70
N LEU A 349 6.09 3.53 -22.06
CA LEU A 349 7.29 2.98 -21.42
C LEU A 349 7.01 2.04 -20.23
N VAL A 350 5.86 2.17 -19.56
CA VAL A 350 5.49 1.32 -18.39
C VAL A 350 4.31 0.37 -18.67
N LYS A 351 3.84 0.28 -19.92
CA LYS A 351 2.71 -0.59 -20.32
C LYS A 351 2.95 -2.06 -20.00
N GLY A 352 4.10 -2.58 -20.42
CA GLY A 352 4.57 -3.94 -20.15
C GLY A 352 4.91 -4.23 -18.69
N ILE A 353 4.86 -3.21 -17.82
CA ILE A 353 5.19 -3.32 -16.38
C ILE A 353 3.91 -3.33 -15.53
N ILE A 354 2.89 -2.54 -15.89
CA ILE A 354 1.76 -2.27 -14.99
C ILE A 354 0.42 -2.81 -15.53
N TYR A 355 0.22 -2.90 -16.86
CA TYR A 355 -1.07 -3.31 -17.46
C TYR A 355 -1.03 -4.60 -18.27
N ASP A 356 -0.01 -4.81 -19.11
CA ASP A 356 0.07 -6.06 -19.89
C ASP A 356 0.18 -7.32 -19.00
N PRO A 357 0.75 -7.25 -17.76
CA PRO A 357 0.66 -8.34 -16.77
C PRO A 357 -0.71 -8.53 -16.07
N VAL A 358 -1.75 -7.74 -16.40
CA VAL A 358 -3.02 -7.75 -15.66
C VAL A 358 -4.04 -8.69 -16.29
N GLU A 359 -4.20 -9.87 -15.68
CA GLU A 359 -5.32 -10.75 -15.95
C GLU A 359 -6.61 -10.21 -15.29
N LEU A 360 -7.65 -9.97 -16.09
CA LEU A 360 -8.96 -9.49 -15.60
C LEU A 360 -10.03 -10.58 -15.77
N ALA A 361 -10.80 -10.82 -14.71
CA ALA A 361 -11.97 -11.71 -14.70
C ALA A 361 -13.14 -11.05 -13.96
N ARG A 362 -14.37 -11.12 -14.49
CA ARG A 362 -15.57 -10.55 -13.84
C ARG A 362 -16.61 -11.63 -13.56
N LYS A 363 -17.14 -11.65 -12.34
CA LYS A 363 -18.22 -12.52 -11.88
C LYS A 363 -19.35 -11.66 -11.33
N ASN A 364 -20.52 -11.68 -11.99
CA ASN A 364 -21.64 -10.79 -11.67
C ASN A 364 -21.20 -9.30 -11.61
N THR A 365 -21.27 -8.73 -10.41
CA THR A 365 -20.91 -7.39 -9.93
C THR A 365 -19.43 -7.20 -9.63
N ASP A 366 -18.68 -8.29 -9.42
CA ASP A 366 -17.30 -8.25 -8.96
C ASP A 366 -16.34 -8.32 -10.14
N VAL A 367 -15.40 -7.38 -10.22
CA VAL A 367 -14.26 -7.45 -11.14
C VAL A 367 -13.00 -7.79 -10.35
N GLN A 368 -12.37 -8.91 -10.67
CA GLN A 368 -11.07 -9.31 -10.13
C GLN A 368 -9.96 -9.03 -11.14
N MET A 369 -8.81 -8.61 -10.62
CA MET A 369 -7.66 -8.15 -11.36
C MET A 369 -6.43 -8.77 -10.72
N TRP A 370 -5.75 -9.62 -11.46
CA TRP A 370 -4.62 -10.42 -11.01
C TRP A 370 -3.37 -9.97 -11.74
N SER A 371 -2.24 -9.89 -11.04
CA SER A 371 -0.96 -9.52 -11.64
C SER A 371 0.17 -10.18 -10.89
N ARG A 372 1.27 -10.50 -11.57
CA ARG A 372 2.54 -10.85 -10.93
C ARG A 372 3.62 -9.94 -11.45
N PHE A 373 4.44 -9.43 -10.55
CA PHE A 373 5.56 -8.55 -10.86
C PHE A 373 6.87 -9.24 -10.50
N ASP A 374 7.96 -8.91 -11.20
CA ASP A 374 9.32 -9.18 -10.72
C ASP A 374 9.78 -8.11 -9.71
N ALA A 375 10.87 -8.37 -8.98
CA ALA A 375 11.41 -7.44 -7.98
C ALA A 375 11.76 -6.03 -8.52
N LYS A 376 12.12 -5.88 -9.80
CA LYS A 376 12.37 -4.57 -10.43
C LYS A 376 11.06 -3.85 -10.73
N GLN A 377 10.08 -4.56 -11.28
CA GLN A 377 8.74 -4.03 -11.54
C GLN A 377 8.07 -3.59 -10.24
N ALA A 378 8.11 -4.42 -9.19
CA ALA A 378 7.60 -4.10 -7.86
C ALA A 378 8.29 -2.85 -7.27
N LYS A 379 9.62 -2.78 -7.34
CA LYS A 379 10.40 -1.61 -6.89
C LYS A 379 10.05 -0.33 -7.67
N MET A 380 9.84 -0.42 -8.98
CA MET A 380 9.44 0.72 -9.81
C MET A 380 8.03 1.22 -9.46
N ILE A 381 7.07 0.31 -9.27
CA ILE A 381 5.69 0.63 -8.87
C ILE A 381 5.68 1.30 -7.49
N LEU A 382 6.45 0.79 -6.52
CA LEU A 382 6.58 1.41 -5.18
C LEU A 382 7.19 2.82 -5.24
N GLY A 383 8.21 3.04 -6.09
CA GLY A 383 8.78 4.37 -6.32
C GLY A 383 7.74 5.36 -6.86
N ILE A 384 7.01 4.97 -7.91
CA ILE A 384 5.94 5.80 -8.50
C ILE A 384 4.86 6.13 -7.45
N ILE A 385 4.52 5.21 -6.55
CA ILE A 385 3.56 5.48 -5.46
C ILE A 385 4.15 6.47 -4.44
N ALA A 386 5.41 6.29 -4.01
CA ALA A 386 6.07 7.17 -3.06
C ALA A 386 6.18 8.62 -3.57
N ASP A 387 6.58 8.81 -4.84
CA ASP A 387 6.69 10.12 -5.47
C ASP A 387 5.33 10.85 -5.56
N ASN A 388 4.26 10.11 -5.85
CA ASN A 388 2.90 10.68 -5.90
C ASN A 388 2.36 11.01 -4.50
N ASN A 389 2.65 10.18 -3.49
CA ASN A 389 2.30 10.47 -2.09
C ASN A 389 3.02 11.72 -1.59
N ALA A 390 4.31 11.87 -1.93
CA ALA A 390 5.10 13.05 -1.61
C ALA A 390 4.53 14.32 -2.27
N LYS A 391 4.21 14.27 -3.57
CA LYS A 391 3.58 15.38 -4.30
C LYS A 391 2.23 15.79 -3.67
N TYR A 392 1.37 14.82 -3.37
CA TYR A 392 0.08 15.08 -2.71
C TYR A 392 0.24 15.73 -1.33
N LEU A 393 1.22 15.29 -0.54
CA LEU A 393 1.53 15.82 0.79
C LEU A 393 2.53 17.00 0.76
N ARG A 394 2.84 17.53 -0.44
CA ARG A 394 3.70 18.69 -0.70
C ARG A 394 5.11 18.57 -0.08
N LYS A 395 5.67 17.35 -0.11
CA LYS A 395 7.06 17.06 0.27
C LYS A 395 7.97 17.10 -0.96
N THR A 396 9.14 17.72 -0.84
CA THR A 396 10.15 17.75 -1.92
C THR A 396 11.04 16.50 -1.90
N PRO A 397 11.74 16.15 -3.00
CA PRO A 397 12.66 15.01 -3.04
C PRO A 397 13.75 15.07 -1.96
N GLU A 398 14.25 16.27 -1.67
CA GLU A 398 15.27 16.53 -0.64
C GLU A 398 14.71 16.25 0.75
N GLN A 399 13.46 16.65 1.02
CA GLN A 399 12.77 16.32 2.27
C GLN A 399 12.55 14.82 2.42
N LEU A 400 12.27 14.07 1.35
CA LEU A 400 12.17 12.60 1.39
C LEU A 400 13.54 11.96 1.66
N ALA A 401 14.59 12.45 0.99
CA ALA A 401 15.96 11.97 1.17
C ALA A 401 16.44 12.21 2.60
N GLU A 402 16.15 13.39 3.16
CA GLU A 402 16.44 13.74 4.56
C GLU A 402 15.63 12.88 5.54
N LEU A 403 14.33 12.68 5.32
CA LEU A 403 13.54 11.74 6.13
C LEU A 403 14.08 10.31 6.03
N ARG A 404 14.64 9.87 4.90
CA ARG A 404 15.29 8.55 4.76
C ARG A 404 16.63 8.51 5.50
N ARG A 405 17.46 9.56 5.40
CA ARG A 405 18.72 9.70 6.15
C ARG A 405 18.48 9.67 7.65
N GLN A 406 17.52 10.46 8.16
CA GLN A 406 17.16 10.49 9.58
C GLN A 406 16.73 9.10 10.09
N ARG A 407 15.91 8.34 9.34
CA ARG A 407 15.55 6.96 9.73
C ARG A 407 16.78 6.04 9.81
N GLN A 408 17.69 6.12 8.83
CA GLN A 408 18.92 5.31 8.81
C GLN A 408 19.88 5.68 9.96
N GLU A 409 20.06 6.97 10.22
CA GLU A 409 20.87 7.44 11.35
C GLU A 409 20.24 7.07 12.71
N ASN A 410 18.93 7.23 12.87
CA ASN A 410 18.21 6.85 14.08
C ASN A 410 18.32 5.34 14.33
N TRP A 411 18.37 4.53 13.27
CA TRP A 411 18.69 3.10 13.36
C TRP A 411 20.15 2.85 13.76
N LEU A 412 21.13 3.53 13.15
CA LEU A 412 22.56 3.37 13.47
C LEU A 412 22.91 3.81 14.91
N LYS A 413 22.18 4.78 15.48
CA LYS A 413 22.32 5.24 16.87
C LYS A 413 21.80 4.23 17.91
N ARG A 414 21.15 3.13 17.50
CA ARG A 414 20.61 2.07 18.39
C ARG A 414 21.67 1.08 18.85
N ASN A 415 21.88 1.00 20.16
CA ASN A 415 22.73 -0.04 20.75
C ASN A 415 21.98 -1.40 20.72
N LYS A 416 22.53 -2.38 19.98
CA LYS A 416 21.94 -3.72 19.77
C LYS A 416 20.48 -3.69 19.27
N GLY A 417 20.12 -2.69 18.45
CA GLY A 417 18.78 -2.52 17.90
C GLY A 417 17.75 -1.91 18.88
N LYS A 418 18.09 -1.75 20.16
CA LYS A 418 17.28 -1.03 21.15
C LYS A 418 17.45 0.47 21.04
N LEU A 419 16.43 1.22 21.44
CA LEU A 419 16.44 2.68 21.54
C LEU A 419 16.86 3.09 22.97
N PRO A 420 18.15 3.30 23.27
CA PRO A 420 18.54 3.86 24.57
C PRO A 420 17.99 5.28 24.70
N PRO A 421 17.73 5.77 25.93
CA PRO A 421 17.14 7.09 26.15
C PRO A 421 17.87 8.26 25.47
N SER A 422 19.18 8.11 25.21
CA SER A 422 20.05 9.11 24.60
C SER A 422 20.40 8.88 23.11
N ALA A 423 19.83 7.86 22.43
CA ALA A 423 20.16 7.59 21.02
C ALA A 423 19.77 8.73 20.08
N LEU A 424 18.63 9.38 20.35
CA LEU A 424 18.26 10.63 19.71
C LEU A 424 18.63 11.72 20.70
N GLY A 425 19.70 12.47 20.40
CA GLY A 425 20.05 13.62 21.20
C GLY A 425 18.87 14.59 21.26
N SER A 426 18.57 15.12 22.45
CA SER A 426 17.64 16.23 22.59
C SER A 426 18.06 17.37 21.67
N ALA A 427 17.14 17.88 20.85
CA ALA A 427 17.39 19.09 20.08
C ALA A 427 17.62 20.25 21.05
N GLY A 428 18.89 20.61 21.29
CA GLY A 428 19.25 21.55 22.34
C GLY A 428 20.74 21.89 22.34
N GLY A 429 21.04 23.19 22.23
CA GLY A 429 22.37 23.74 22.51
C GLY A 429 23.43 23.60 21.42
N GLY A 430 23.05 23.43 20.15
CA GLY A 430 23.96 23.60 19.02
C GLY A 430 23.96 25.06 18.54
N ASP A 431 25.02 25.82 18.81
CA ASP A 431 25.12 27.22 18.38
C ASP A 431 25.24 27.34 16.85
N GLY A 432 24.26 28.01 16.22
CA GLY A 432 24.44 28.61 14.89
C GLY A 432 23.86 27.87 13.68
N GLU A 433 23.21 26.71 13.82
CA GLU A 433 22.39 26.16 12.73
C GLU A 433 21.08 26.97 12.59
N PRO A 434 20.56 27.16 11.35
CA PRO A 434 19.28 27.81 11.14
C PRO A 434 18.15 27.00 11.77
N GLU A 435 17.19 27.67 12.39
CA GLU A 435 16.04 27.04 13.05
C GLU A 435 15.34 26.07 12.07
N PRO A 436 15.25 24.77 12.38
CA PRO A 436 14.73 23.78 11.44
C PRO A 436 13.26 24.06 11.17
N GLU A 437 12.83 23.96 9.91
CA GLU A 437 11.44 24.26 9.57
C GLU A 437 10.48 23.43 10.45
N PRO A 438 9.44 24.04 11.06
CA PRO A 438 8.54 23.34 11.97
C PRO A 438 7.96 22.07 11.35
N ARG A 439 7.79 21.02 12.16
CA ARG A 439 7.21 19.73 11.74
C ARG A 439 5.76 19.91 11.26
N PRO A 440 5.17 18.96 10.50
CA PRO A 440 3.81 19.08 9.98
C PRO A 440 2.75 19.42 11.04
N ARG A 441 2.84 18.84 12.24
CA ARG A 441 1.94 19.16 13.36
C ARG A 441 2.12 20.60 13.86
N GLN A 442 3.37 21.04 14.09
CA GLN A 442 3.70 22.43 14.44
C GLN A 442 3.22 23.42 13.36
N ARG A 443 3.47 23.17 12.06
CA ARG A 443 2.96 24.02 10.96
C ARG A 443 1.44 24.08 10.94
N GLN A 444 0.74 22.97 11.19
CA GLN A 444 -0.72 22.96 11.24
C GLN A 444 -1.26 23.72 12.46
N ARG A 445 -0.67 23.56 13.65
CA ARG A 445 -1.00 24.37 14.84
C ARG A 445 -0.75 25.86 14.60
N GLN A 446 0.41 26.24 14.07
CA GLN A 446 0.72 27.63 13.71
C GLN A 446 -0.28 28.21 12.70
N ARG A 447 -0.71 27.43 11.70
CA ARG A 447 -1.75 27.82 10.75
C ARG A 447 -3.12 28.00 11.44
N GLN A 448 -3.55 27.03 12.24
CA GLN A 448 -4.84 27.07 12.94
C GLN A 448 -4.89 28.23 13.94
N ARG A 449 -3.78 28.49 14.65
CA ARG A 449 -3.62 29.66 15.51
C ARG A 449 -3.77 30.96 14.71
N ARG A 450 -3.10 31.11 13.57
CA ARG A 450 -3.29 32.26 12.65
C ARG A 450 -4.70 32.35 12.06
N GLU A 451 -5.42 31.24 11.94
CA GLU A 451 -6.82 31.21 11.47
C GLU A 451 -7.82 31.56 12.60
N ALA A 452 -7.49 31.28 13.86
CA ALA A 452 -8.27 31.67 15.05
C ALA A 452 -7.96 33.11 15.53
N GLU A 453 -6.73 33.58 15.34
CA GLU A 453 -6.30 34.96 15.60
C GLU A 453 -6.74 35.94 14.48
N ARG A 454 -7.31 35.46 13.38
CA ARG A 454 -7.91 36.31 12.35
C ARG A 454 -9.18 36.97 12.90
N PRO A 455 -9.33 38.31 12.78
CA PRO A 455 -10.60 38.95 13.07
C PRO A 455 -11.68 38.41 12.12
N PRO A 456 -12.95 38.33 12.56
CA PRO A 456 -14.05 37.92 11.68
C PRO A 456 -14.12 38.86 10.48
N ALA A 457 -14.40 38.30 9.30
CA ALA A 457 -14.59 39.10 8.09
C ALA A 457 -15.75 40.10 8.32
N PRO A 458 -15.61 41.36 7.87
CA PRO A 458 -16.72 42.30 7.91
C PRO A 458 -17.91 41.76 7.10
N LEU A 459 -19.11 41.91 7.66
CA LEU A 459 -20.39 41.50 7.08
C LEU A 459 -20.85 42.44 5.95
#